data_AF-A0A081AQU0-F1
#
_entry.id   AF-A0A081AQU0-F1
#
_cell.length_a   1.000
_cell.length_b   1.000
_cell.length_c   1.000
_cell.angle_alpha   90.00
_cell.angle_beta   90.00
_cell.angle_gamma   90.00
#
_symmetry.space_group_name_H-M   'P 1'
#
loop_
_entity.id
_entity.type
_entity.pdbx_description
1 polymer ?
#
loop_
_entity_poly.entity_id
_entity_poly.type
_entity_poly.pdbx_seq_one_letter_code
_entity_poly.pdbx_strand_id
1 'polypeptide(L)'
;MSEVMRLRTEIQGELHTIKASVNKIAVQPVIRQILGSRVDATGERELNPPRIQRATVKLSKRPKDLFELLHEYEFGYAGVKPARDFTSVKRGANKFVYSRRKVFWDELLDLFKQGSQLTLLLTRYMLSTGGSFL
;
A
#
# COMPACT_ATOMS: atom_id res chain seq x y z
N MET A 1 -8.94 -4.72 59.27
CA MET A 1 -9.19 -3.44 58.57
C MET A 1 -8.17 -3.18 57.45
N SER A 2 -6.89 -3.57 57.62
CA SER A 2 -5.82 -3.46 56.60
C SER A 2 -6.03 -4.33 55.35
N GLU A 3 -6.53 -5.55 55.50
CA GLU A 3 -6.74 -6.48 54.37
C GLU A 3 -7.81 -6.01 53.39
N VAL A 4 -8.88 -5.40 53.88
CA VAL A 4 -9.95 -4.83 53.05
C VAL A 4 -9.43 -3.67 52.21
N MET A 5 -8.53 -2.86 52.77
CA MET A 5 -7.90 -1.75 52.03
C MET A 5 -6.93 -2.29 50.96
N ARG A 6 -6.20 -3.36 51.25
CA ARG A 6 -5.32 -4.04 50.28
C ARG A 6 -6.11 -4.61 49.10
N LEU A 7 -7.18 -5.35 49.38
CA LEU A 7 -8.06 -5.91 48.36
C LEU A 7 -8.68 -4.81 47.49
N ARG A 8 -9.07 -3.69 48.09
CA ARG A 8 -9.59 -2.54 47.35
C ARG A 8 -8.56 -1.97 46.37
N THR A 9 -7.31 -1.81 46.79
CA THR A 9 -6.24 -1.30 45.91
C THR A 9 -5.90 -2.28 44.77
N GLU A 10 -5.94 -3.58 45.04
CA GLU A 10 -5.68 -4.63 44.05
C GLU A 10 -6.77 -4.65 42.96
N ILE A 11 -8.04 -4.66 43.37
CA ILE A 11 -9.19 -4.58 42.45
C ILE A 11 -9.15 -3.30 41.60
N GLN A 12 -8.76 -2.17 42.20
CA GLN A 12 -8.63 -0.91 41.45
C GLN A 12 -7.54 -0.98 40.36
N GLY A 13 -6.43 -1.68 40.62
CA GLY A 13 -5.38 -1.91 39.63
C GLY A 13 -5.83 -2.80 38.48
N GLU A 14 -6.57 -3.87 38.79
CA GLU A 14 -7.14 -4.77 37.77
C GLU A 14 -8.15 -4.03 36.88
N LEU A 15 -9.06 -3.25 37.48
CA LEU A 15 -10.03 -2.45 36.74
C LEU A 15 -9.36 -1.42 35.82
N HIS A 16 -8.26 -0.81 36.28
CA HIS A 16 -7.49 0.12 35.45
C HIS A 16 -6.87 -0.60 34.23
N THR A 17 -6.36 -1.82 34.43
CA THR A 17 -5.79 -2.64 33.36
C THR A 17 -6.84 -3.03 32.32
N ILE A 18 -8.03 -3.43 32.77
CA ILE A 18 -9.17 -3.76 31.90
C ILE A 18 -9.64 -2.52 31.14
N LYS A 19 -9.76 -1.37 31.81
CA LYS A 19 -10.13 -0.10 31.15
C LYS A 19 -9.14 0.26 30.03
N ALA A 20 -7.85 0.07 30.26
CA ALA A 20 -6.82 0.33 29.26
C ALA A 20 -6.90 -0.61 28.05
N SER A 21 -7.18 -1.90 28.26
CA SER A 21 -7.31 -2.86 27.15
C SER A 21 -8.58 -2.62 26.33
N VAL A 22 -9.72 -2.34 26.98
CA VAL A 22 -10.98 -1.98 26.30
C VAL A 22 -10.83 -0.72 25.47
N ASN A 23 -10.19 0.32 26.02
CA ASN A 23 -9.92 1.55 25.27
C ASN A 23 -9.06 1.29 24.03
N LYS A 24 -8.04 0.42 24.13
CA LYS A 24 -7.23 0.01 22.97
C LYS A 24 -8.03 -0.73 21.91
N ILE A 25 -9.05 -1.50 22.28
CA ILE A 25 -9.94 -2.19 21.33
C ILE A 25 -10.91 -1.19 20.68
N ALA A 26 -11.46 -0.26 21.46
CA ALA A 26 -12.41 0.74 20.97
C ALA A 26 -11.79 1.72 19.95
N VAL A 27 -10.51 2.05 20.10
CA VAL A 27 -9.78 2.92 19.15
C VAL A 27 -9.19 2.18 17.95
N GLN A 28 -9.31 0.85 17.88
CA GLN A 28 -8.86 0.13 16.69
C GLN A 28 -9.77 0.47 15.50
N PRO A 29 -9.20 0.89 14.35
CA PRO A 29 -9.99 1.22 13.18
C PRO A 29 -10.73 -0.03 12.67
N VAL A 30 -12.05 0.06 12.53
CA VAL A 30 -12.89 -0.99 11.94
C VAL A 30 -12.53 -1.13 10.45
N ILE A 31 -11.82 -2.21 10.11
CA ILE A 31 -11.53 -2.55 8.72
C ILE A 31 -12.74 -3.33 8.18
N ARG A 32 -13.64 -2.66 7.45
CA ARG A 32 -14.70 -3.32 6.68
C ARG A 32 -14.06 -4.02 5.49
N GLN A 33 -13.99 -5.36 5.52
CA GLN A 33 -13.55 -6.17 4.39
C GLN A 33 -14.61 -6.11 3.28
N ILE A 34 -14.28 -5.54 2.13
CA ILE A 34 -15.08 -5.70 0.91
C ILE A 34 -14.71 -7.06 0.33
N LEU A 35 -15.65 -7.99 0.34
CA LEU A 35 -15.54 -9.33 -0.24
C LEU A 35 -15.41 -9.20 -1.77
N GLY A 36 -14.17 -9.10 -2.26
CA GLY A 36 -13.86 -9.34 -3.67
C GLY A 36 -13.98 -10.83 -3.95
N SER A 37 -15.15 -11.26 -4.42
CA SER A 37 -15.41 -12.62 -4.86
C SER A 37 -14.52 -12.95 -6.06
N ARG A 38 -13.49 -13.77 -5.84
CA ARG A 38 -12.84 -14.52 -6.91
C ARG A 38 -13.23 -15.97 -6.69
N VAL A 39 -14.06 -16.49 -7.59
CA VAL A 39 -14.48 -17.88 -7.63
C VAL A 39 -13.35 -18.66 -8.30
N ASP A 40 -12.59 -19.43 -7.54
CA ASP A 40 -11.67 -20.44 -8.07
C ASP A 40 -12.40 -21.80 -8.07
N ALA A 41 -12.33 -22.52 -9.19
CA ALA A 41 -13.16 -23.68 -9.52
C ALA A 41 -12.62 -25.02 -9.00
N THR A 42 -12.09 -25.08 -7.78
CA THR A 42 -11.64 -26.35 -7.19
C THR A 42 -11.99 -26.38 -5.71
N GLY A 43 -12.93 -27.27 -5.37
CA GLY A 43 -13.60 -27.35 -4.08
C GLY A 43 -12.76 -27.95 -2.95
N GLU A 44 -11.57 -27.42 -2.69
CA GLU A 44 -10.87 -27.67 -1.43
C GLU A 44 -11.13 -26.52 -0.44
N ARG A 45 -11.81 -26.85 0.66
CA ARG A 45 -12.12 -25.96 1.77
C ARG A 45 -10.85 -25.68 2.57
N GLU A 46 -10.07 -24.69 2.14
CA GLU A 46 -8.89 -24.22 2.86
C GLU A 46 -9.33 -23.41 4.10
N LEU A 47 -9.16 -23.98 5.29
CA LEU A 47 -9.36 -23.33 6.60
C LEU A 47 -8.24 -22.32 6.91
N ASN A 48 -7.82 -21.51 5.94
CA ASN A 48 -6.93 -20.40 6.20
C ASN A 48 -7.76 -19.18 6.66
N PRO A 49 -7.44 -18.55 7.81
CA PRO A 49 -8.06 -17.27 8.15
C PRO A 49 -7.82 -16.32 6.97
N PRO A 50 -8.78 -15.45 6.60
CA PRO A 50 -8.62 -14.54 5.49
C PRO A 50 -7.41 -13.67 5.77
N ARG A 51 -6.25 -14.07 5.24
CA ARG A 51 -5.05 -13.25 5.17
C ARG A 51 -5.56 -11.97 4.56
N ILE A 52 -5.47 -10.88 5.31
CA ILE A 52 -5.71 -9.54 4.81
C ILE A 52 -4.82 -9.46 3.56
N GLN A 53 -5.40 -9.71 2.39
CA GLN A 53 -4.77 -9.41 1.12
C GLN A 53 -4.83 -7.90 1.06
N ARG A 54 -3.98 -7.25 1.86
CA ARG A 54 -3.59 -5.87 1.66
C ARG A 54 -3.16 -5.89 0.21
N ALA A 55 -4.00 -5.36 -0.68
CA ALA A 55 -3.74 -5.33 -2.11
C ALA A 55 -2.28 -4.92 -2.25
N THR A 56 -1.43 -5.90 -2.54
CA THR A 56 -0.01 -5.75 -2.25
C THR A 56 0.44 -4.81 -3.33
N VAL A 57 0.63 -3.56 -2.93
CA VAL A 57 1.12 -2.55 -3.84
C VAL A 57 2.46 -3.06 -4.31
N LYS A 58 2.56 -3.36 -5.60
CA LYS A 58 3.73 -3.97 -6.20
C LYS A 58 4.26 -3.00 -7.23
N LEU A 59 5.53 -2.70 -7.08
CA LEU A 59 6.32 -2.09 -8.14
C LEU A 59 6.97 -3.25 -8.93
N SER A 60 7.18 -3.05 -10.24
CA SER A 60 7.92 -3.97 -11.11
C SER A 60 9.23 -4.36 -10.46
N LYS A 61 9.62 -5.65 -10.50
CA LYS A 61 10.90 -6.08 -9.90
C LYS A 61 12.11 -5.58 -10.69
N ARG A 62 11.97 -5.50 -12.02
CA ARG A 62 13.03 -5.16 -12.96
C ARG A 62 12.42 -4.38 -14.12
N PRO A 63 12.25 -3.05 -13.98
CA PRO A 63 11.79 -2.23 -15.08
C PRO A 63 12.84 -2.35 -16.19
N LYS A 64 12.42 -2.78 -17.38
CA LYS A 64 13.34 -2.96 -18.51
C LYS A 64 13.84 -1.62 -19.01
N ASP A 65 12.89 -0.69 -19.14
CA ASP A 65 13.12 0.61 -19.74
C ASP A 65 12.54 1.74 -18.90
N LEU A 66 13.03 2.93 -19.22
CA LEU A 66 12.50 4.22 -18.76
C LEU A 66 10.97 4.30 -18.87
N PHE A 67 10.41 3.74 -19.95
CA PHE A 67 8.97 3.74 -20.18
C PHE A 67 8.20 2.98 -19.10
N GLU A 68 8.62 1.76 -18.76
CA GLU A 68 7.94 0.97 -17.71
C GLU A 68 7.94 1.71 -16.37
N LEU A 69 9.01 2.47 -16.10
CA LEU A 69 9.18 3.24 -14.88
C LEU A 69 8.23 4.45 -14.81
N LEU A 70 8.04 5.15 -15.93
CA LEU A 70 7.08 6.25 -16.03
C LEU A 70 5.63 5.74 -16.07
N HIS A 71 5.37 4.66 -16.81
CA HIS A 71 4.06 4.03 -16.87
C HIS A 71 3.59 3.55 -15.48
N GLU A 72 4.50 2.94 -14.71
CA GLU A 72 4.24 2.57 -13.33
C GLU A 72 3.90 3.79 -12.45
N TYR A 73 4.49 4.95 -12.72
CA TYR A 73 4.21 6.18 -12.00
C TYR A 73 2.84 6.76 -12.33
N GLU A 74 2.47 6.80 -13.62
CA GLU A 74 1.24 7.44 -14.10
C GLU A 74 0.00 6.52 -14.04
N PHE A 75 0.16 5.28 -14.48
CA PHE A 75 -0.94 4.32 -14.66
C PHE A 75 -0.89 3.19 -13.63
N GLY A 76 0.30 2.88 -13.11
CA GLY A 76 0.54 1.79 -12.19
C GLY A 76 1.10 0.54 -12.85
N TYR A 77 1.22 -0.51 -12.06
CA TYR A 77 1.82 -1.77 -12.49
C TYR A 77 0.88 -2.92 -12.13
N ALA A 78 0.65 -3.84 -13.07
CA ALA A 78 -0.15 -5.06 -12.88
C ALA A 78 -1.57 -4.83 -12.31
N GLY A 79 -2.26 -3.78 -12.79
CA GLY A 79 -3.62 -3.43 -12.34
C GLY A 79 -3.68 -2.84 -10.93
N VAL A 80 -2.53 -2.47 -10.37
CA VAL A 80 -2.43 -1.85 -9.04
C VAL A 80 -2.35 -0.33 -9.21
N LYS A 81 -2.84 0.40 -8.18
CA LYS A 81 -2.88 1.86 -8.14
C LYS A 81 -1.55 2.49 -8.63
N PRO A 82 -1.55 3.64 -9.32
CA PRO A 82 -0.32 4.28 -9.79
C PRO A 82 0.59 4.74 -8.65
N ALA A 83 1.91 4.76 -8.90
CA ALA A 83 2.89 5.10 -7.87
C ALA A 83 2.79 6.56 -7.40
N ARG A 84 2.29 7.47 -8.26
CA ARG A 84 1.98 8.86 -7.88
C ARG A 84 0.95 8.97 -6.75
N ASP A 85 0.01 8.03 -6.68
CA ASP A 85 -1.08 8.03 -5.69
C ASP A 85 -0.79 7.14 -4.47
N PHE A 86 0.46 6.76 -4.25
CA PHE A 86 0.83 5.95 -3.10
C PHE A 86 0.72 6.74 -1.81
N THR A 87 -0.08 6.24 -0.86
CA THR A 87 -0.09 6.73 0.52
C THR A 87 1.21 6.34 1.24
N SER A 88 1.54 7.01 2.35
CA SER A 88 2.75 6.70 3.14
C SER A 88 2.86 5.22 3.54
N VAL A 89 1.73 4.57 3.83
CA VAL A 89 1.66 3.14 4.13
C VAL A 89 2.10 2.30 2.92
N LYS A 90 1.63 2.65 1.72
CA LYS A 90 1.94 1.93 0.47
C LYS A 90 3.39 2.16 0.03
N ARG A 91 3.91 3.38 0.22
CA ARG A 91 5.33 3.70 0.02
C ARG A 91 6.21 2.89 0.98
N GLY A 92 5.82 2.82 2.26
CA GLY A 92 6.53 2.04 3.27
C GLY A 92 6.63 0.54 2.92
N ALA A 93 5.57 -0.03 2.34
CA ALA A 93 5.57 -1.42 1.88
C ALA A 93 6.62 -1.71 0.79
N ASN A 94 6.97 -0.70 -0.03
CA ASN A 94 8.01 -0.80 -1.07
C ASN A 94 9.17 0.17 -0.84
N LYS A 95 9.51 0.49 0.42
CA LYS A 95 10.39 1.64 0.73
C LYS A 95 11.70 1.69 -0.06
N PHE A 96 12.34 0.53 -0.27
CA PHE A 96 13.63 0.45 -0.98
C PHE A 96 13.50 0.69 -2.47
N VAL A 97 12.47 0.11 -3.10
CA VAL A 97 12.21 0.26 -4.52
C VAL A 97 11.68 1.67 -4.80
N TYR A 98 10.75 2.14 -3.97
CA TYR A 98 10.13 3.45 -4.10
C TYR A 98 11.15 4.58 -3.94
N SER A 99 12.01 4.54 -2.90
CA SER A 99 13.02 5.61 -2.68
C SER A 99 13.98 5.77 -3.86
N ARG A 100 14.46 4.65 -4.44
CA ARG A 100 15.34 4.68 -5.62
C ARG A 100 14.63 5.25 -6.86
N ARG A 101 13.37 4.89 -7.07
CA ARG A 101 12.57 5.35 -8.21
C ARG A 101 12.05 6.77 -8.06
N LYS A 102 11.87 7.25 -6.83
CA LYS A 102 11.37 8.59 -6.55
C LYS A 102 12.29 9.67 -7.14
N VAL A 103 13.60 9.53 -6.96
CA VAL A 103 14.60 10.45 -7.54
C VAL A 103 14.40 10.55 -9.05
N PHE A 104 14.25 9.39 -9.69
CA PHE A 104 14.03 9.32 -11.12
C PHE A 104 12.72 10.00 -11.57
N TRP A 105 11.62 9.74 -10.87
CA TRP A 105 10.33 10.35 -11.17
C TRP A 105 10.35 11.87 -10.95
N ASP A 106 11.00 12.33 -9.88
CA ASP A 106 11.14 13.76 -9.57
C ASP A 106 11.89 14.50 -10.70
N GLU A 107 13.02 13.96 -11.17
CA GLU A 107 13.80 14.51 -12.29
C GLU A 107 12.97 14.58 -13.58
N LEU A 108 12.23 13.52 -13.91
CA LEU A 108 11.34 13.53 -15.06
C LEU A 108 10.26 14.61 -14.94
N LEU A 109 9.64 14.74 -13.77
CA LEU A 109 8.60 15.75 -13.55
C LEU A 109 9.14 17.17 -13.69
N ASP A 110 10.35 17.42 -13.21
CA ASP A 110 10.98 18.72 -13.37
C ASP A 110 11.33 18.99 -14.84
N LEU A 111 11.75 17.95 -15.57
CA LEU A 111 11.99 18.04 -17.00
C LEU A 111 10.70 18.25 -17.82
N PHE A 112 9.58 17.65 -17.39
CA PHE A 112 8.25 17.90 -17.94
C PHE A 112 7.82 19.35 -17.73
N LYS A 113 8.03 19.90 -16.53
CA LYS A 113 7.71 21.32 -16.22
C LYS A 113 8.55 22.30 -17.05
N GLN A 114 9.80 21.93 -17.33
CA GLN A 114 10.72 22.75 -18.14
C GLN A 114 10.43 22.67 -19.65
N GLY A 115 9.50 21.81 -20.09
CA GLY A 115 9.11 21.71 -21.50
C GLY A 115 10.23 21.19 -22.40
N SER A 116 11.02 20.23 -21.91
CA SER A 116 12.19 19.73 -22.65
C SER A 116 11.84 18.99 -23.95
N GLN A 117 12.82 18.90 -24.86
CA GLN A 117 12.76 18.03 -26.04
C GLN A 117 12.60 16.54 -25.68
N LEU A 118 13.16 16.10 -24.55
CA LEU A 118 13.06 14.72 -24.09
C LEU A 118 11.61 14.35 -23.75
N THR A 119 10.84 15.27 -23.18
CA THR A 119 9.40 15.13 -22.92
C THR A 119 8.62 14.90 -24.21
N LEU A 120 8.85 15.72 -25.23
CA LEU A 120 8.18 15.58 -26.53
C LEU A 120 8.54 14.25 -27.19
N LEU A 121 9.80 13.83 -27.08
CA LEU A 121 10.29 12.58 -27.64
C LEU A 121 9.71 11.37 -26.91
N LEU A 122 9.59 11.44 -25.58
CA LEU A 122 8.88 10.44 -24.77
C LEU A 122 7.41 10.37 -25.17
N THR A 123 6.67 11.49 -25.19
CA THR A 123 5.26 11.51 -25.59
C THR A 123 5.05 10.94 -26.99
N ARG A 124 5.90 11.32 -27.97
CA ARG A 124 5.86 10.76 -29.33
C ARG A 124 6.15 9.26 -29.34
N TYR A 125 7.10 8.80 -28.53
CA TYR A 125 7.39 7.38 -28.35
C TYR A 125 6.21 6.64 -27.71
N MET A 126 5.57 7.17 -26.66
CA MET A 126 4.37 6.59 -26.03
C MET A 126 3.24 6.39 -27.05
N LEU A 127 2.97 7.40 -27.89
CA LEU A 127 1.95 7.31 -28.94
C LEU A 127 2.36 6.29 -30.02
N SER A 128 3.65 6.18 -30.32
CA SER A 128 4.17 5.24 -31.32
C SER A 128 4.19 3.78 -30.83
N THR A 129 4.37 3.54 -29.53
CA THR A 129 4.40 2.19 -28.94
C THR A 129 3.06 1.72 -28.38
N GLY A 130 2.06 2.61 -28.33
CA GLY A 130 0.71 2.35 -27.81
C GLY A 130 -0.17 1.37 -28.61
N GLY A 131 0.41 0.60 -29.54
CA GLY A 131 -0.29 -0.40 -30.36
C GLY A 131 0.14 -1.86 -30.12
N SER A 132 1.00 -2.16 -29.15
CA SER A 132 1.59 -3.51 -29.05
C SER A 132 1.70 -4.05 -27.64
N PHE A 133 0.64 -4.00 -26.83
CA PHE A 133 0.53 -4.83 -25.62
C PHE A 133 -0.95 -5.17 -25.33
N LEU A 134 -1.53 -6.01 -26.19
CA LEU A 134 -2.60 -6.95 -25.84
C LEU A 134 -1.97 -8.34 -25.70
#